data_AF-A0A832NIG9-F1
#
_entry.id   AF-A0A832NIG9-F1
#
_cell.length_a   1.000
_cell.length_b   1.000
_cell.length_c   1.000
_cell.angle_alpha   90.00
_cell.angle_beta   90.00
_cell.angle_gamma   90.00
#
_symmetry.space_group_name_H-M   'P 1'
#
loop_
_entity.id
_entity.type
_entity.pdbx_description
1 polymer ?
#
loop_
_entity_poly.entity_id
_entity_poly.type
_entity_poly.pdbx_seq_one_letter_code
_entity_poly.pdbx_strand_id
1 'polypeptide(L)'
;MSLEDWGGVIQILPVTGLPLVSEGVDLAREIVRAAEASGVGIMDGDVIVVSHVVVSKAEGAVYRLSELEPSLRARSLASITG
;
A
#
# COMPACT_ATOMS: atom_id res chain seq x y z
N MET A 1 -2.31 30.16 13.00
CA MET A 1 -2.97 28.86 13.15
C MET A 1 -2.70 28.43 14.57
N SER A 2 -3.65 28.67 15.47
CA SER A 2 -3.53 28.23 16.85
C SER A 2 -3.98 26.77 16.93
N LEU A 3 -3.56 26.06 17.99
CA LEU A 3 -3.96 24.67 18.27
C LEU A 3 -5.49 24.51 18.44
N GLU A 4 -6.23 25.62 18.58
CA GLU A 4 -7.69 25.66 18.74
C GLU A 4 -8.42 25.50 17.40
N ASP A 5 -7.75 25.74 16.26
CA ASP A 5 -8.32 25.61 14.91
C ASP A 5 -8.55 24.14 14.49
N TRP A 6 -8.00 23.18 15.23
CA TRP A 6 -8.05 21.73 14.96
C TRP A 6 -9.21 21.01 15.68
N GLY A 7 -10.23 21.73 16.14
CA GLY A 7 -11.40 21.19 16.85
C GLY A 7 -12.34 20.30 16.03
N GLY A 8 -11.81 19.49 15.11
CA GLY A 8 -12.55 18.55 14.27
C GLY A 8 -12.42 17.10 14.75
N VAL A 9 -13.45 16.29 14.46
CA VAL A 9 -13.43 14.84 14.67
C VAL A 9 -12.58 14.21 13.57
N ILE A 10 -11.57 13.40 13.93
CA ILE A 10 -10.82 12.57 12.99
C ILE A 10 -11.52 11.22 12.86
N GLN A 11 -11.71 10.76 11.63
CA GLN A 11 -12.22 9.43 11.33
C GLN A 11 -11.18 8.64 10.52
N ILE A 12 -11.06 7.35 10.82
CA ILE A 12 -10.21 6.41 10.10
C ILE A 12 -11.10 5.29 9.60
N LEU A 13 -11.32 5.23 8.30
CA LEU A 13 -12.26 4.33 7.67
C LEU A 13 -11.50 3.32 6.79
N PRO A 14 -11.76 2.01 6.93
CA PRO A 14 -11.11 1.02 6.08
C PRO A 14 -11.77 0.98 4.69
N VAL A 15 -10.95 0.98 3.65
CA VAL A 15 -11.40 0.66 2.28
C VAL A 15 -11.44 -0.86 2.14
N THR A 16 -12.64 -1.42 2.03
CA THR A 16 -12.86 -2.88 1.94
C THR A 16 -13.28 -3.28 0.53
N GLY A 17 -13.08 -4.55 0.17
CA GLY A 17 -13.47 -5.06 -1.16
C GLY A 17 -12.45 -4.83 -2.28
N LEU A 18 -11.21 -4.44 -1.95
CA LEU A 18 -10.11 -4.41 -2.91
C LEU A 18 -9.84 -5.81 -3.49
N PRO A 19 -9.50 -5.93 -4.79
CA PRO A 19 -9.12 -7.20 -5.38
C PRO A 19 -7.74 -7.66 -4.89
N LEU A 20 -7.38 -8.89 -5.24
CA LEU A 20 -6.01 -9.35 -5.10
C LEU A 20 -5.12 -8.54 -6.07
N VAL A 21 -4.22 -7.71 -5.54
CA VAL A 21 -3.35 -6.85 -6.36
C VAL A 21 -2.26 -7.68 -7.04
N SER A 22 -2.10 -7.45 -8.34
CA SER A 22 -1.09 -8.04 -9.21
C SER A 22 -0.45 -6.95 -10.08
N GLU A 23 0.62 -7.30 -10.79
CA GLU A 23 1.34 -6.37 -11.66
C GLU A 23 0.42 -5.71 -12.70
N GLY A 24 0.57 -4.40 -12.88
CA GLY A 24 -0.19 -3.62 -13.85
C GLY A 24 -1.61 -3.23 -13.41
N VAL A 25 -2.03 -3.60 -12.20
CA VAL A 25 -3.29 -3.11 -11.62
C VAL A 25 -3.21 -1.60 -11.40
N ASP A 26 -4.22 -0.88 -11.90
CA ASP A 26 -4.45 0.53 -11.56
C ASP A 26 -4.97 0.65 -10.12
N LEU A 27 -4.04 0.75 -9.18
CA LEU A 27 -4.35 0.75 -7.76
C LEU A 27 -5.24 1.94 -7.36
N ALA A 28 -5.06 3.11 -7.99
CA ALA A 28 -5.86 4.30 -7.70
C ALA A 28 -7.33 4.07 -8.08
N ARG A 29 -7.56 3.53 -9.28
CA ARG A 29 -8.91 3.19 -9.74
C ARG A 29 -9.60 2.17 -8.84
N GLU A 30 -8.88 1.13 -8.41
CA GLU A 30 -9.45 0.10 -7.53
C GLU A 30 -9.75 0.64 -6.13
N ILE A 31 -8.93 1.55 -5.59
CA ILE A 31 -9.22 2.22 -4.31
C ILE A 31 -10.49 3.06 -4.41
N VAL A 32 -10.65 3.87 -5.46
CA VAL A 32 -11.86 4.69 -5.66
C VAL A 32 -13.09 3.80 -5.77
N ARG A 33 -13.03 2.75 -6.60
CA ARG A 33 -14.13 1.78 -6.75
C ARG A 33 -14.52 1.11 -5.43
N ALA A 34 -13.54 0.66 -4.65
CA ALA A 34 -13.77 -0.01 -3.38
C ALA A 34 -14.34 0.96 -2.31
N ALA A 35 -13.87 2.21 -2.28
CA ALA A 35 -14.40 3.24 -1.39
C ALA A 35 -15.87 3.58 -1.71
N GLU A 36 -16.23 3.68 -2.99
CA GLU A 36 -17.61 3.87 -3.43
C GLU A 36 -18.49 2.65 -3.06
N ALA A 37 -18.03 1.44 -3.39
CA ALA A 37 -18.80 0.21 -3.16
C ALA A 37 -19.01 -0.12 -1.66
N SER A 38 -18.09 0.30 -0.80
CA SER A 38 -18.17 0.13 0.65
C SER A 38 -18.95 1.25 1.36
N GLY A 39 -19.41 2.28 0.63
CA GLY A 39 -20.15 3.41 1.18
C GLY A 39 -19.29 4.40 1.98
N VAL A 40 -17.96 4.27 1.92
CA VAL A 40 -17.01 5.19 2.57
C VAL A 40 -16.88 6.48 1.76
N GLY A 41 -16.78 6.36 0.43
CA GLY A 41 -16.50 7.49 -0.46
C GLY A 41 -15.12 8.11 -0.24
N ILE A 42 -14.81 9.17 -0.99
CA ILE A 42 -13.61 9.99 -0.83
C ILE A 42 -14.05 11.45 -1.02
N MET A 43 -13.62 12.33 -0.12
CA MET A 43 -13.95 13.75 -0.09
C MET A 43 -12.70 14.63 -0.19
N ASP A 44 -12.89 15.89 -0.59
CA ASP A 44 -11.81 16.87 -0.61
C ASP A 44 -11.22 17.05 0.80
N GLY A 45 -9.90 16.89 0.91
CA GLY A 45 -9.17 16.95 2.17
C GLY A 45 -8.89 15.59 2.81
N ASP A 46 -9.45 14.49 2.29
CA ASP A 46 -9.15 13.15 2.77
C ASP A 46 -7.70 12.74 2.49
N VAL A 47 -7.15 11.92 3.39
CA VAL A 47 -5.82 11.33 3.25
C VAL A 47 -5.97 9.83 3.01
N ILE A 48 -5.51 9.37 1.85
CA ILE A 48 -5.48 7.95 1.50
C ILE A 48 -4.17 7.34 1.96
N VAL A 49 -4.25 6.35 2.86
CA VAL A 49 -3.08 5.62 3.36
C VAL A 49 -3.05 4.22 2.74
N VAL A 50 -1.94 3.90 2.09
CA VAL A 50 -1.77 2.63 1.36
C VAL A 50 -0.52 1.92 1.87
N SER A 51 -0.64 0.61 2.16
CA SER A 51 0.53 -0.20 2.51
C SER A 51 1.45 -0.37 1.30
N HIS A 52 2.77 -0.38 1.53
CA HIS A 52 3.73 -0.53 0.43
C HIS A 52 3.56 -1.85 -0.35
N VAL A 53 3.06 -2.93 0.29
CA VAL A 53 2.95 -4.26 -0.34
C VAL A 53 2.08 -4.24 -1.59
N VAL A 54 0.94 -3.55 -1.55
CA VAL A 54 0.04 -3.47 -2.72
C VAL A 54 0.61 -2.57 -3.81
N VAL A 55 1.35 -1.53 -3.42
CA VAL A 55 2.09 -0.67 -4.37
C VAL A 55 3.16 -1.48 -5.09
N SER A 56 4.03 -2.19 -4.34
CA SER A 56 5.08 -3.04 -4.90
C SER A 56 4.53 -4.13 -5.83
N LYS A 57 3.37 -4.72 -5.50
CA LYS A 57 2.72 -5.71 -6.38
C LYS A 57 2.23 -5.08 -7.68
N ALA A 58 1.56 -3.93 -7.60
CA ALA A 58 1.07 -3.21 -8.79
C ALA A 58 2.23 -2.78 -9.71
N GLU A 59 3.36 -2.37 -9.11
CA GLU A 59 4.58 -1.95 -9.82
C GLU A 59 5.45 -3.11 -10.34
N GLY A 60 5.05 -4.37 -10.13
CA GLY A 60 5.81 -5.53 -10.61
C GLY A 60 7.07 -5.86 -9.81
N ALA A 61 7.20 -5.36 -8.58
CA ALA A 61 8.35 -5.59 -7.71
C ALA A 61 8.29 -6.95 -6.95
N VAL A 62 7.79 -7.99 -7.60
CA VAL A 62 7.69 -9.35 -7.04
C VAL A 62 8.62 -10.29 -7.80
N TYR A 63 9.59 -10.84 -7.11
CA TYR A 63 10.63 -11.69 -7.70
C TYR A 63 10.60 -13.09 -7.11
N ARG A 64 10.86 -14.11 -7.93
CA ARG A 64 11.13 -15.45 -7.42
C ARG A 64 12.58 -15.53 -6.96
N LEU A 65 12.79 -15.95 -5.72
CA LEU A 65 14.15 -16.11 -5.17
C LEU A 65 15.01 -17.09 -5.97
N SER A 66 14.40 -18.08 -6.63
CA SER A 66 15.09 -19.03 -7.52
C SER A 66 15.65 -18.39 -8.80
N GLU A 67 15.21 -17.18 -9.16
CA GLU A 67 15.66 -16.44 -10.34
C GLU A 67 16.79 -15.44 -9.99
N LEU A 68 17.20 -15.37 -8.72
CA LEU A 68 18.22 -14.44 -8.22
C LEU A 68 19.52 -15.17 -7.89
N GLU A 69 20.66 -14.66 -8.36
CA GLU A 69 22.00 -15.15 -7.99
C GLU A 69 22.57 -14.31 -6.84
N PRO A 70 22.77 -14.88 -5.63
CA PRO A 70 23.27 -14.13 -4.49
C PRO A 70 24.74 -13.70 -4.64
N SER A 71 25.01 -12.42 -4.44
CA SER A 71 26.38 -11.90 -4.36
C SER A 71 27.15 -12.48 -3.16
N LEU A 72 28.48 -12.42 -3.19
CA LEU A 72 29.32 -12.83 -2.05
C LEU A 72 28.91 -12.10 -0.77
N ARG A 73 28.65 -10.79 -0.86
CA ARG A 73 28.18 -9.98 0.28
C ARG A 73 26.84 -10.46 0.82
N ALA A 74 25.89 -10.82 -0.06
CA ALA A 74 24.59 -11.35 0.35
C ALA A 74 24.74 -12.69 1.09
N ARG A 75 25.65 -13.58 0.62
CA ARG A 75 25.94 -14.85 1.28
C ARG A 75 26.59 -14.64 2.66
N SER A 76 27.53 -13.71 2.78
CA SER A 76 28.12 -13.36 4.09
C SER A 76 27.05 -12.83 5.06
N LEU A 77 26.16 -11.96 4.60
CA LEU A 77 25.07 -11.43 5.42
C LEU A 77 24.11 -12.54 5.87
N ALA A 78 23.74 -13.44 4.95
CA ALA A 78 22.88 -14.58 5.27
C ALA A 78 23.48 -15.49 6.34
N SER A 79 24.82 -15.65 6.39
CA SER A 79 25.47 -16.48 7.43
C SER A 79 25.34 -15.92 8.86
N ILE A 80 25.02 -14.63 9.01
CA ILE A 80 24.88 -13.97 10.32
C ILE A 80 23.43 -13.59 10.67
N THR A 81 22.54 -13.45 9.67
CA THR A 81 21.12 -13.10 9.88
C THR A 81 20.15 -14.23 9.57
N GLY A 82 20.63 -15.33 8.98
CA GLY A 82 19.82 -16.43 8.43
C GLY A 82 19.31 -17.41 9.47
#